data_AF-X1H7G6-F1
#
_entry.id   AF-X1H7G6-F1
#
_cell.length_a   1.000
_cell.length_b   1.000
_cell.length_c   1.000
_cell.angle_alpha   90.00
_cell.angle_beta   90.00
_cell.angle_gamma   90.00
#
_symmetry.space_group_name_H-M   'P 1'
#
loop_
_entity.id
_entity.type
_entity.pdbx_description
1 polymer ?
#
loop_
_entity_poly.entity_id
_entity_poly.type
_entity_poly.pdbx_seq_one_letter_code
_entity_poly.pdbx_strand_id
1 'polypeptide(L)'
;AEFKELTEKEKGIEFPQDSFEQLRMAIDAVFASWNNKRAISYRKINKIPEHWGTAVNVQTMVFGNMGDSSGTGVGFTRDPATGEKKLYGEYLINAQGEDVVAGIRTPQPFSTLKEKMPAIYTELVDITEKLERHYRDVQDFEFTIEKGTLFMLQTRTGKRTAQAAIKIASDMVEDGLIDKKEALMRIDPAQLEQLLHRRIDPQAKLEVLASGLPASPGAATGVVAFTADRAVELVEQGKKVILVRTETSPEDIHGMAVAEGILTA
;
A
#
# COMPACT_ATOMS: atom_id res chain seq x y z
N ALA A 1 4.95 16.22 27.77
CA ALA A 1 6.02 15.94 28.73
C ALA A 1 6.28 14.44 28.76
N GLU A 2 5.24 13.64 29.00
CA GLU A 2 5.27 12.17 29.08
C GLU A 2 6.01 11.45 27.93
N PHE A 3 5.82 11.82 26.66
CA PHE A 3 6.55 11.18 25.54
C PHE A 3 8.06 11.47 25.50
N LYS A 4 8.49 12.66 25.96
CA LYS A 4 9.92 13.00 26.02
C LYS A 4 10.60 12.22 27.15
N GLU A 5 9.93 12.12 28.30
CA GLU A 5 10.37 11.31 29.44
C GLU A 5 10.51 9.83 29.08
N LEU A 6 9.61 9.30 28.24
CA LEU A 6 9.73 7.93 27.74
C LEU A 6 11.03 7.69 26.95
N THR A 7 11.47 8.68 26.15
CA THR A 7 12.73 8.57 25.40
C THR A 7 13.92 8.45 26.35
N GLU A 8 13.95 9.29 27.39
CA GLU A 8 15.00 9.27 28.40
C GLU A 8 15.00 7.97 29.20
N LYS A 9 13.82 7.49 29.60
CA LYS A 9 13.67 6.23 30.32
C LYS A 9 14.15 5.01 29.50
N GLU A 10 13.78 4.93 28.22
CA GLU A 10 14.04 3.76 27.38
C GLU A 10 15.42 3.77 26.71
N LYS A 11 15.97 4.96 26.44
CA LYS A 11 17.23 5.13 25.69
C LYS A 11 18.35 5.77 26.50
N GLY A 12 18.07 6.28 27.70
CA GLY A 12 19.05 6.99 28.54
C GLY A 12 19.52 8.31 27.96
N ILE A 13 18.79 8.86 26.98
CA ILE A 13 19.09 10.14 26.33
C ILE A 13 17.85 11.02 26.29
N GLU A 14 18.02 12.31 26.53
CA GLU A 14 16.94 13.28 26.33
C GLU A 14 16.53 13.35 24.84
N PHE A 15 15.28 13.71 24.57
CA PHE A 15 14.83 13.90 23.19
C PHE A 15 15.55 15.12 22.57
N PRO A 16 16.29 14.94 21.45
CA PRO A 16 17.11 16.01 20.86
C PRO A 16 16.23 17.20 20.49
N GLN A 17 16.59 18.40 20.93
CA GLN A 17 15.84 19.63 20.61
C GLN A 17 16.36 20.32 19.35
N ASP A 18 17.60 20.05 18.94
CA ASP A 18 18.15 20.58 17.68
C ASP A 18 17.56 19.84 16.49
N SER A 19 16.92 20.59 15.58
CA SER A 19 16.36 20.07 14.34
C SER A 19 17.40 19.46 13.40
N PHE A 20 18.64 19.95 13.39
CA PHE A 20 19.69 19.39 12.54
C PHE A 20 20.22 18.07 13.09
N GLU A 21 20.29 17.95 14.42
CA GLU A 21 20.58 16.68 15.08
C GLU A 21 19.50 15.64 14.78
N GLN A 22 18.22 16.00 14.93
CA GLN A 22 17.10 15.11 14.57
C GLN A 22 17.18 14.65 13.11
N LEU A 23 17.44 15.58 12.18
CA LEU A 23 17.58 15.28 10.75
C LEU A 23 18.73 14.30 10.50
N ARG A 24 19.90 14.54 11.10
CA ARG A 24 21.06 13.64 10.97
C ARG A 24 20.75 12.25 11.50
N MET A 25 20.14 12.17 12.68
CA MET A 25 19.73 10.90 13.29
C MET A 25 18.70 10.16 12.43
N ALA A 26 17.75 10.86 11.82
CA ALA A 26 16.77 10.27 10.90
C ALA A 26 17.44 9.71 9.63
N ILE A 27 18.38 10.45 9.03
CA ILE A 27 19.16 10.00 7.87
C ILE A 27 19.95 8.72 8.22
N ASP A 28 20.68 8.75 9.34
CA ASP A 28 21.46 7.60 9.82
C ASP A 28 20.57 6.38 10.07
N ALA A 29 19.38 6.59 10.65
CA ALA A 29 18.39 5.54 10.89
C ALA A 29 17.84 4.92 9.59
N VAL A 30 17.59 5.73 8.55
CA VAL A 30 17.14 5.21 7.24
C VAL A 30 18.22 4.34 6.61
N PHE A 31 19.49 4.76 6.63
CA PHE A 31 20.58 3.95 6.11
C PHE A 31 20.79 2.66 6.92
N ALA A 32 20.71 2.74 8.25
CA ALA A 32 20.76 1.55 9.11
C ALA A 32 19.61 0.58 8.82
N SER A 33 18.42 1.10 8.50
CA SER A 33 17.24 0.28 8.19
C SER A 33 17.41 -0.59 6.94
N TRP A 34 18.26 -0.19 5.98
CA TRP A 34 18.58 -1.01 4.81
C TRP A 34 19.21 -2.35 5.19
N ASN A 35 19.93 -2.39 6.32
CA ASN A 35 20.66 -3.58 6.78
C ASN A 35 19.94 -4.32 7.92
N ASN A 36 18.69 -3.98 8.22
CA ASN A 36 17.93 -4.75 9.20
C ASN A 36 17.56 -6.13 8.64
N LYS A 37 17.31 -7.09 9.54
CA LYS A 37 16.99 -8.49 9.17
C LYS A 37 15.82 -8.59 8.19
N ARG A 38 14.81 -7.74 8.38
CA ARG A 38 13.61 -7.66 7.54
C ARG A 38 13.93 -7.27 6.09
N ALA A 39 14.70 -6.20 5.90
CA ALA A 39 15.09 -5.71 4.59
C ALA A 39 15.97 -6.73 3.86
N ILE A 40 16.87 -7.40 4.58
CA ILE A 40 17.67 -8.51 4.03
C ILE A 40 16.77 -9.64 3.52
N SER A 41 15.82 -10.11 4.33
CA SER A 41 14.88 -11.16 3.92
C SER A 41 14.02 -10.74 2.74
N TYR A 42 13.48 -9.51 2.77
CA TYR A 42 12.69 -8.94 1.67
C TYR A 42 13.47 -8.92 0.36
N ARG A 43 14.73 -8.46 0.39
CA ARG A 43 15.60 -8.42 -0.78
C ARG A 43 15.87 -9.81 -1.34
N LYS A 44 16.09 -10.82 -0.48
CA LYS A 44 16.30 -12.21 -0.92
C LYS A 44 15.06 -12.76 -1.64
N ILE A 45 13.87 -12.56 -1.07
CA ILE A 45 12.59 -13.01 -1.66
C ILE A 45 12.36 -12.34 -3.01
N ASN A 46 12.56 -11.02 -3.09
CA ASN A 46 12.27 -10.22 -4.28
C ASN A 46 13.48 -10.08 -5.24
N LYS A 47 14.59 -10.78 -4.98
CA LYS A 47 15.83 -10.75 -5.77
C LYS A 47 16.40 -9.35 -6.00
N ILE A 48 16.31 -8.48 -4.99
CA ILE A 48 16.83 -7.10 -5.04
C ILE A 48 18.31 -7.11 -4.64
N PRO A 49 19.23 -6.57 -5.45
CA PRO A 49 20.66 -6.55 -5.13
C PRO A 49 20.99 -5.76 -3.86
N GLU A 50 21.85 -6.30 -3.02
CA GLU A 50 22.22 -5.67 -1.74
C GLU A 50 22.96 -4.34 -1.92
N HIS A 51 23.73 -4.21 -2.99
CA HIS A 51 24.59 -3.05 -3.28
C HIS A 51 23.84 -1.80 -3.76
N TRP A 52 22.52 -1.87 -3.97
CA TRP A 52 21.74 -0.71 -4.41
C TRP A 52 21.59 0.35 -3.32
N GLY A 53 21.48 -0.05 -2.06
CA GLY A 53 21.20 0.87 -0.95
C GLY A 53 19.78 1.44 -0.97
N THR A 54 19.56 2.48 -0.15
CA THR A 54 18.32 3.27 -0.12
C THR A 54 18.64 4.75 -0.12
N ALA A 55 17.79 5.56 -0.75
CA ALA A 55 17.87 7.02 -0.68
C ALA A 55 17.16 7.54 0.58
N VAL A 56 17.40 8.81 0.90
CA VAL A 56 16.64 9.56 1.91
C VAL A 56 16.03 10.79 1.24
N ASN A 57 14.71 10.91 1.31
CA ASN A 57 13.98 12.05 0.77
C ASN A 57 13.65 13.01 1.93
N VAL A 58 14.13 14.24 1.85
CA VAL A 58 13.81 15.32 2.80
C VAL A 58 12.89 16.30 2.10
N GLN A 59 11.69 16.48 2.62
CA GLN A 59 10.62 17.26 1.98
C GLN A 59 10.06 18.30 2.94
N THR A 60 9.65 19.44 2.41
CA THR A 60 8.88 20.43 3.17
C THR A 60 7.53 19.83 3.57
N MET A 61 7.17 19.98 4.85
CA MET A 61 5.92 19.44 5.38
C MET A 61 4.70 20.19 4.87
N VAL A 62 3.63 19.44 4.64
CA VAL A 62 2.26 19.92 4.46
C VAL A 62 1.34 19.12 5.38
N PHE A 63 0.25 19.73 5.85
CA PHE A 63 -0.53 19.24 6.98
C PHE A 63 -1.99 18.97 6.62
N GLY A 64 -2.35 17.69 6.55
CA GLY A 64 -3.74 17.23 6.36
C GLY A 64 -4.62 17.33 7.61
N ASN A 65 -4.05 17.73 8.75
CA ASN A 65 -4.69 17.76 10.08
C ASN A 65 -4.93 19.18 10.62
N MET A 66 -5.12 20.15 9.73
CA MET A 66 -5.43 21.56 10.10
C MET A 66 -6.93 21.87 10.06
N GLY A 67 -7.79 20.90 10.38
CA GLY A 67 -9.24 21.04 10.40
C GLY A 67 -9.94 20.49 9.15
N ASP A 68 -11.23 20.82 9.00
CA ASP A 68 -12.13 20.15 8.05
C ASP A 68 -11.87 20.49 6.58
N SER A 69 -11.11 21.56 6.30
CA SER A 69 -10.61 21.90 4.97
C SER A 69 -9.27 21.25 4.62
N SER A 70 -8.78 20.35 5.48
CA SER A 70 -7.53 19.62 5.30
C SER A 70 -7.78 18.12 5.34
N GLY A 71 -6.90 17.35 4.69
CA GLY A 71 -6.98 15.89 4.69
C GLY A 71 -5.79 15.25 3.99
N THR A 72 -5.76 13.93 3.96
CA THR A 72 -4.74 13.16 3.26
C THR A 72 -5.38 11.93 2.63
N GLY A 73 -4.81 11.43 1.55
CA GLY A 73 -5.34 10.24 0.89
C GLY A 73 -4.32 9.54 0.02
N VAL A 74 -4.69 8.32 -0.33
CA VAL A 74 -3.93 7.44 -1.22
C VAL A 74 -4.86 6.90 -2.29
N GLY A 75 -4.36 6.72 -3.50
CA GLY A 75 -5.20 6.26 -4.58
C GLY A 75 -4.45 5.76 -5.79
N PHE A 76 -5.22 5.19 -6.70
CA PHE A 76 -4.80 4.65 -7.96
C PHE A 76 -5.61 5.32 -9.07
N THR A 77 -4.92 5.64 -10.16
CA THR A 77 -5.54 6.21 -11.38
C THR A 77 -6.57 5.28 -12.02
N ARG A 78 -6.45 3.97 -11.78
CA ARG A 78 -7.40 2.90 -12.15
C ARG A 78 -7.54 1.92 -11.00
N ASP A 79 -8.62 1.15 -10.97
CA ASP A 79 -8.82 0.11 -9.95
C ASP A 79 -7.70 -0.96 -10.06
N PRO A 80 -6.85 -1.14 -9.02
CA PRO A 80 -5.73 -2.08 -9.07
C PRO A 80 -6.16 -3.56 -8.97
N ALA A 81 -7.41 -3.83 -8.59
CA ALA A 81 -7.98 -5.16 -8.47
C ALA A 81 -8.68 -5.60 -9.77
N THR A 82 -9.50 -4.72 -10.36
CA THR A 82 -10.32 -5.03 -11.54
C THR A 82 -9.73 -4.52 -12.85
N GLY A 83 -8.92 -3.47 -12.81
CA GLY A 83 -8.42 -2.73 -13.97
C GLY A 83 -9.41 -1.72 -14.56
N GLU A 84 -10.56 -1.50 -13.92
CA GLU A 84 -11.53 -0.49 -14.35
C GLU A 84 -10.88 0.91 -14.39
N LYS A 85 -11.11 1.65 -15.48
CA LYS A 85 -10.63 3.03 -15.67
C LYS A 85 -11.45 4.01 -14.83
N LYS A 86 -11.25 3.95 -13.52
CA LYS A 86 -11.90 4.80 -12.52
C LYS A 86 -10.90 5.11 -11.42
N LEU A 87 -10.90 6.37 -10.98
CA LEU A 87 -10.12 6.80 -9.82
C LEU A 87 -10.55 5.98 -8.59
N TYR A 88 -9.62 5.22 -8.04
CA TYR A 88 -9.83 4.30 -6.93
C TYR A 88 -8.99 4.75 -5.74
N GLY A 89 -9.52 4.76 -4.53
CA GLY A 89 -8.76 5.15 -3.36
C GLY A 89 -9.60 5.75 -2.27
N GLU A 90 -8.91 6.15 -1.22
CA GLU A 90 -9.50 6.57 0.04
C GLU A 90 -8.77 7.78 0.62
N TYR A 91 -9.48 8.53 1.46
CA TYR A 91 -8.93 9.71 2.13
C TYR A 91 -9.53 9.89 3.53
N LEU A 92 -8.84 10.67 4.36
CA LEU A 92 -9.29 11.10 5.67
C LEU A 92 -9.23 12.63 5.78
N ILE A 93 -10.29 13.22 6.32
CA ILE A 93 -10.33 14.64 6.69
C ILE A 93 -9.71 14.83 8.06
N ASN A 94 -8.97 15.93 8.22
CA ASN A 94 -8.32 16.33 9.46
C ASN A 94 -7.46 15.18 10.02
N ALA A 95 -6.51 14.71 9.21
CA ALA A 95 -5.70 13.52 9.46
C ALA A 95 -4.31 13.65 8.82
N GLN A 96 -3.35 12.84 9.27
CA GLN A 96 -2.05 12.66 8.58
C GLN A 96 -1.94 11.26 7.97
N GLY A 97 -0.96 11.07 7.08
CA GLY A 97 -0.81 9.80 6.33
C GLY A 97 -0.70 8.58 7.25
N GLU A 98 -0.12 8.75 8.45
CA GLU A 98 -0.05 7.72 9.48
C GLU A 98 -1.44 7.20 9.88
N ASP A 99 -2.47 8.06 9.96
CA ASP A 99 -3.84 7.66 10.31
C ASP A 99 -4.48 6.79 9.22
N VAL A 100 -4.10 7.00 7.95
CA VAL A 100 -4.56 6.21 6.81
C VAL A 100 -3.95 4.81 6.86
N VAL A 101 -2.67 4.72 7.23
CA VAL A 101 -1.95 3.44 7.30
C VAL A 101 -2.30 2.65 8.56
N ALA A 102 -2.52 3.32 9.68
CA ALA A 102 -2.80 2.69 10.98
C ALA A 102 -4.20 2.07 11.08
N GLY A 103 -5.13 2.37 10.16
CA GLY A 103 -6.47 1.78 10.15
C GLY A 103 -7.37 2.15 11.35
N ILE A 104 -6.92 3.05 12.24
CA ILE A 104 -7.67 3.48 13.43
C ILE A 104 -8.95 4.22 13.05
N ARG A 105 -8.93 4.92 11.92
CA ARG A 105 -10.07 5.67 11.37
C ARG A 105 -10.49 5.04 10.06
N THR A 106 -11.80 4.78 9.90
CA THR A 106 -12.37 4.30 8.64
C THR A 106 -12.16 5.34 7.54
N PRO A 107 -11.37 5.02 6.49
CA PRO A 107 -11.17 5.92 5.37
C PRO A 107 -12.48 6.16 4.58
N GLN A 108 -12.56 7.30 3.90
CA GLN A 108 -13.72 7.64 3.06
C GLN A 108 -13.38 7.44 1.58
N PRO A 109 -14.31 6.95 0.76
CA PRO A 109 -14.09 6.81 -0.68
C PRO A 109 -14.03 8.18 -1.37
N PHE A 110 -13.28 8.31 -2.47
CA PHE A 110 -13.19 9.58 -3.20
C PHE A 110 -14.52 10.15 -3.71
N SER A 111 -15.60 9.37 -3.78
CA SER A 111 -16.93 9.89 -4.08
C SER A 111 -17.37 10.97 -3.09
N THR A 112 -17.02 10.84 -1.80
CA THR A 112 -17.35 11.87 -0.80
C THR A 112 -16.44 13.09 -0.88
N LEU A 113 -15.22 12.93 -1.44
CA LEU A 113 -14.33 14.07 -1.70
C LEU A 113 -14.93 14.96 -2.79
N LYS A 114 -15.51 14.37 -3.83
CA LYS A 114 -16.23 15.07 -4.89
C LYS A 114 -17.39 15.92 -4.35
N GLU A 115 -18.10 15.43 -3.33
CA GLU A 115 -19.21 16.15 -2.70
C GLU A 115 -18.72 17.27 -1.78
N LYS A 116 -17.71 17.01 -0.95
CA LYS A 116 -17.24 17.94 0.09
C LYS A 116 -16.29 19.02 -0.43
N MET A 117 -15.40 18.66 -1.36
CA MET A 117 -14.37 19.54 -1.92
C MET A 117 -14.29 19.37 -3.44
N PRO A 118 -15.35 19.75 -4.20
CA PRO A 118 -15.46 19.49 -5.63
C PRO A 118 -14.31 20.08 -6.46
N ALA A 119 -13.80 21.25 -6.08
CA ALA A 119 -12.67 21.89 -6.75
C ALA A 119 -11.39 21.04 -6.62
N ILE A 120 -11.09 20.55 -5.41
CA ILE A 120 -9.93 19.69 -5.14
C ILE A 120 -10.08 18.34 -5.83
N TYR A 121 -11.27 17.75 -5.83
CA TYR A 121 -11.52 16.51 -6.56
C TYR A 121 -11.26 16.68 -8.05
N THR A 122 -11.71 17.79 -8.65
CA THR A 122 -11.48 18.09 -10.07
C THR A 122 -9.99 18.25 -10.37
N GLU A 123 -9.27 19.00 -9.54
CA GLU A 123 -7.82 19.17 -9.67
C GLU A 123 -7.07 17.84 -9.54
N LEU A 124 -7.48 16.99 -8.59
CA LEU A 124 -6.92 15.65 -8.41
C LEU A 124 -7.13 14.76 -9.64
N VAL A 125 -8.32 14.78 -10.24
CA VAL A 125 -8.61 14.08 -11.50
C VAL A 125 -7.69 14.59 -12.62
N ASP A 126 -7.57 15.90 -12.78
CA ASP A 126 -6.72 16.48 -13.83
C ASP A 126 -5.24 16.10 -13.66
N ILE A 127 -4.74 16.11 -12.42
CA ILE A 127 -3.36 15.71 -12.11
C ILE A 127 -3.16 14.22 -12.39
N THR A 128 -4.07 13.37 -11.94
CA THR A 128 -3.95 11.91 -12.09
C THR A 128 -4.00 11.48 -13.56
N GLU A 129 -4.83 12.12 -14.38
CA GLU A 129 -4.82 11.92 -15.82
C GLU A 129 -3.50 12.36 -16.48
N LYS A 130 -2.87 13.45 -16.01
CA LYS A 130 -1.56 13.89 -16.51
C LYS A 130 -0.47 12.89 -16.12
N LEU A 131 -0.49 12.40 -14.89
CA LEU A 131 0.44 11.40 -14.38
C LEU A 131 0.35 10.11 -15.20
N GLU A 132 -0.86 9.58 -15.41
CA GLU A 132 -1.07 8.36 -16.19
C GLU A 132 -0.61 8.52 -17.65
N ARG A 133 -0.88 9.67 -18.27
CA ARG A 133 -0.40 9.97 -19.63
C ARG A 133 1.12 10.10 -19.70
N HIS A 134 1.74 10.76 -18.72
CA HIS A 134 3.18 11.00 -18.69
C HIS A 134 3.96 9.70 -18.49
N TYR A 135 3.62 8.93 -17.46
CA TYR A 135 4.25 7.65 -17.16
C TYR A 135 3.75 6.52 -18.05
N ARG A 136 2.70 6.79 -18.84
CA ARG A 136 2.04 5.85 -19.74
C ARG A 136 1.54 4.61 -19.01
N ASP A 137 1.32 4.63 -17.71
CA ASP A 137 0.92 3.47 -16.90
C ASP A 137 0.09 3.92 -15.68
N VAL A 138 -0.65 2.98 -15.07
CA VAL A 138 -1.41 3.25 -13.85
C VAL A 138 -0.48 3.73 -12.76
N GLN A 139 -0.84 4.85 -12.13
CA GLN A 139 -0.11 5.39 -10.99
C GLN A 139 -0.85 5.08 -9.68
N ASP A 140 -0.07 4.68 -8.68
CA ASP A 140 -0.35 4.72 -7.25
C ASP A 140 0.22 6.06 -6.73
N PHE A 141 -0.61 6.86 -6.07
CA PHE A 141 -0.27 8.21 -5.67
C PHE A 141 -0.73 8.51 -4.24
N GLU A 142 -0.02 9.43 -3.60
CA GLU A 142 -0.32 9.95 -2.28
C GLU A 142 -0.45 11.47 -2.35
N PHE A 143 -1.42 12.03 -1.63
CA PHE A 143 -1.66 13.46 -1.61
C PHE A 143 -2.07 13.96 -0.23
N THR A 144 -1.90 15.26 -0.03
CA THR A 144 -2.39 15.99 1.14
C THR A 144 -3.10 17.25 0.69
N ILE A 145 -4.20 17.57 1.37
CA ILE A 145 -4.91 18.83 1.26
C ILE A 145 -4.59 19.62 2.53
N GLU A 146 -3.96 20.78 2.39
CA GLU A 146 -3.74 21.71 3.50
C GLU A 146 -4.58 22.96 3.25
N LYS A 147 -5.57 23.21 4.12
CA LYS A 147 -6.43 24.40 4.08
C LYS A 147 -6.99 24.69 2.67
N GLY A 148 -7.50 23.65 2.00
CA GLY A 148 -8.07 23.75 0.66
C GLY A 148 -7.04 23.90 -0.47
N THR A 149 -5.77 23.59 -0.25
CA THR A 149 -4.73 23.50 -1.29
C THR A 149 -4.27 22.06 -1.45
N LEU A 150 -4.27 21.54 -2.67
CA LEU A 150 -3.84 20.18 -2.98
C LEU A 150 -2.33 20.10 -3.19
N PHE A 151 -1.69 19.10 -2.57
CA PHE A 151 -0.28 18.77 -2.72
C PHE A 151 -0.12 17.29 -3.05
N MET A 152 0.59 16.98 -4.13
CA MET A 152 0.98 15.61 -4.46
C MET A 152 2.30 15.29 -3.77
N LEU A 153 2.33 14.19 -3.01
CA LEU A 153 3.48 13.81 -2.20
C LEU A 153 4.32 12.72 -2.86
N GLN A 154 3.65 11.73 -3.44
CA GLN A 154 4.29 10.59 -4.07
C GLN A 154 3.49 10.15 -5.29
N THR A 155 4.20 9.63 -6.29
CA THR A 155 3.60 8.83 -7.34
C THR A 155 4.57 7.72 -7.75
N ARG A 156 4.03 6.56 -8.10
CA ARG A 156 4.79 5.43 -8.62
C ARG A 156 3.89 4.56 -9.48
N THR A 157 4.50 3.72 -10.29
CA THR A 157 3.80 2.64 -10.99
C THR A 157 3.01 1.77 -10.00
N GLY A 158 1.69 1.74 -10.15
CA GLY A 158 0.82 1.08 -9.19
C GLY A 158 0.96 -0.45 -9.23
N LYS A 159 1.03 -1.11 -8.08
CA LYS A 159 0.90 -2.57 -8.03
C LYS A 159 -0.56 -2.94 -8.30
N ARG A 160 -0.77 -4.07 -8.98
CA ARG A 160 -2.09 -4.49 -9.48
C ARG A 160 -2.16 -6.00 -9.63
N THR A 161 -3.37 -6.53 -9.71
CA THR A 161 -3.60 -7.96 -9.98
C THR A 161 -3.29 -8.30 -11.44
N ALA A 162 -3.08 -9.58 -11.74
CA ALA A 162 -2.90 -10.04 -13.13
C ALA A 162 -4.08 -9.68 -14.04
N GLN A 163 -5.30 -9.78 -13.52
CA GLN A 163 -6.51 -9.40 -14.25
C GLN A 163 -6.51 -7.90 -14.56
N ALA A 164 -6.22 -7.06 -13.57
CA ALA A 164 -6.12 -5.63 -13.76
C ALA A 164 -5.00 -5.27 -14.74
N ALA A 165 -3.84 -5.91 -14.66
CA ALA A 165 -2.73 -5.67 -15.58
C ALA A 165 -3.12 -5.89 -17.05
N ILE A 166 -3.80 -7.00 -17.35
CA ILE A 166 -4.27 -7.31 -18.71
C ILE A 166 -5.29 -6.27 -19.17
N LYS A 167 -6.29 -5.96 -18.34
CA LYS A 167 -7.32 -4.99 -18.69
C LYS A 167 -6.73 -3.62 -18.95
N ILE A 168 -5.88 -3.13 -18.04
CA ILE A 168 -5.22 -1.82 -18.16
C ILE A 168 -4.38 -1.75 -19.42
N ALA A 169 -3.56 -2.78 -19.69
CA ALA A 169 -2.74 -2.83 -20.89
C ALA A 169 -3.58 -2.82 -22.17
N SER A 170 -4.70 -3.58 -22.21
CA SER A 170 -5.64 -3.57 -23.34
C SER A 170 -6.27 -2.21 -23.54
N ASP A 171 -6.84 -1.63 -22.49
CA ASP A 171 -7.49 -0.31 -22.52
C ASP A 171 -6.48 0.78 -22.97
N MET A 172 -5.23 0.73 -22.52
CA MET A 172 -4.20 1.70 -22.91
C MET A 172 -3.77 1.58 -24.39
N VAL A 173 -3.86 0.37 -24.97
CA VAL A 173 -3.66 0.18 -26.42
C VAL A 173 -4.84 0.76 -27.20
N GLU A 174 -6.06 0.52 -26.74
CA GLU A 174 -7.28 1.06 -27.36
C GLU A 174 -7.32 2.59 -27.29
N ASP A 175 -6.89 3.17 -26.16
CA ASP A 175 -6.73 4.62 -25.95
C ASP A 175 -5.55 5.21 -26.75
N GLY A 176 -4.72 4.38 -27.39
CA GLY A 176 -3.54 4.81 -28.16
C GLY A 176 -2.37 5.32 -27.30
N LEU A 177 -2.39 5.06 -25.98
CA LEU A 177 -1.35 5.50 -25.04
C LEU A 177 -0.07 4.67 -25.17
N ILE A 178 -0.22 3.37 -25.45
CA ILE A 178 0.89 2.42 -25.67
C ILE A 178 0.62 1.56 -26.89
N ASP A 179 1.68 0.96 -27.47
CA ASP A 179 1.52 -0.02 -28.54
C ASP A 179 1.36 -1.45 -28.01
N LYS A 180 0.98 -2.39 -28.89
CA LYS A 180 0.77 -3.81 -28.52
C LYS A 180 2.05 -4.48 -27.99
N LYS A 181 3.22 -4.07 -28.45
CA LYS A 181 4.50 -4.66 -28.03
C LYS A 181 4.82 -4.22 -26.61
N GLU A 182 4.64 -2.94 -26.31
CA GLU A 182 4.79 -2.37 -24.97
C GLU A 182 3.80 -3.00 -23.99
N ALA A 183 2.53 -3.15 -24.39
CA ALA A 183 1.51 -3.82 -23.59
C ALA A 183 1.91 -5.25 -23.19
N LEU A 184 2.45 -6.03 -24.14
CA LEU A 184 2.93 -7.39 -23.87
C LEU A 184 4.12 -7.42 -22.90
N MET A 185 5.05 -6.47 -23.02
CA MET A 185 6.25 -6.41 -22.17
C MET A 185 5.96 -5.96 -20.73
N ARG A 186 4.78 -5.38 -20.48
CA ARG A 186 4.37 -4.93 -19.14
C ARG A 186 3.70 -6.00 -18.29
N ILE A 187 3.31 -7.11 -18.90
CA ILE A 187 2.71 -8.22 -18.19
C ILE A 187 3.84 -9.16 -17.78
N ASP A 188 4.10 -9.24 -16.47
CA ASP A 188 5.02 -10.24 -15.93
C ASP A 188 4.42 -11.65 -16.14
N PRO A 189 5.11 -12.56 -16.85
CA PRO A 189 4.62 -13.92 -17.04
C PRO A 189 4.26 -14.64 -15.74
N ALA A 190 4.97 -14.37 -14.64
CA ALA A 190 4.68 -14.98 -13.34
C ALA A 190 3.34 -14.53 -12.76
N GLN A 191 2.86 -13.31 -13.10
CA GLN A 191 1.54 -12.85 -12.67
C GLN A 191 0.41 -13.65 -13.33
N LEU A 192 0.61 -14.17 -14.56
CA LEU A 192 -0.41 -14.96 -15.24
C LEU A 192 -0.74 -16.27 -14.50
N GLU A 193 0.19 -16.81 -13.71
CA GLU A 193 -0.08 -17.97 -12.84
C GLU A 193 -1.20 -17.67 -11.84
N GLN A 194 -1.35 -16.42 -11.39
CA GLN A 194 -2.43 -16.02 -10.49
C GLN A 194 -3.82 -16.21 -11.12
N LEU A 195 -3.93 -16.12 -12.44
CA LEU A 195 -5.20 -16.39 -13.15
C LEU A 195 -5.56 -17.88 -13.13
N LEU A 196 -4.57 -18.75 -12.88
CA LEU A 196 -4.72 -20.19 -12.71
C LEU A 196 -4.97 -20.57 -11.25
N HIS A 197 -4.96 -19.61 -10.31
CA HIS A 197 -5.25 -19.89 -8.91
C HIS A 197 -6.67 -20.38 -8.72
N ARG A 198 -6.85 -21.21 -7.68
CA ARG A 198 -8.15 -21.77 -7.32
C ARG A 198 -9.13 -20.65 -7.03
N ARG A 199 -10.35 -20.81 -7.53
CA ARG A 199 -11.50 -19.96 -7.22
C ARG A 199 -12.55 -20.81 -6.52
N ILE A 200 -13.33 -20.17 -5.66
CA ILE A 200 -14.56 -20.80 -5.14
C ILE A 200 -15.54 -20.87 -6.31
N ASP A 201 -16.17 -22.02 -6.49
CA ASP A 201 -17.23 -22.19 -7.49
C ASP A 201 -18.35 -21.16 -7.23
N PRO A 202 -18.69 -20.29 -8.20
CA PRO A 202 -19.77 -19.31 -8.06
C PRO A 202 -21.13 -19.93 -7.71
N GLN A 203 -21.33 -21.22 -7.97
CA GLN A 203 -22.56 -21.95 -7.65
C GLN A 203 -22.51 -22.68 -6.29
N ALA A 204 -21.37 -22.65 -5.58
CA ALA A 204 -21.26 -23.28 -4.28
C ALA A 204 -22.18 -22.61 -3.25
N LYS A 205 -22.85 -23.43 -2.44
CA LYS A 205 -23.53 -22.93 -1.23
C LYS A 205 -22.49 -22.68 -0.16
N LEU A 206 -22.37 -21.42 0.27
CA LEU A 206 -21.40 -21.00 1.27
C LEU A 206 -22.10 -20.71 2.59
N GLU A 207 -21.55 -21.24 3.68
CA GLU A 207 -21.85 -20.75 5.02
C GLU A 207 -20.94 -19.55 5.31
N VAL A 208 -21.49 -18.35 5.16
CA VAL A 208 -20.74 -17.10 5.34
C VAL A 208 -20.82 -16.66 6.79
N LEU A 209 -19.69 -16.71 7.49
CA LEU A 209 -19.59 -16.28 8.90
C LEU A 209 -19.31 -14.78 9.04
N ALA A 210 -18.59 -14.19 8.07
CA ALA A 210 -18.19 -12.78 8.07
C ALA A 210 -17.88 -12.30 6.64
N SER A 211 -17.80 -10.98 6.46
CA SER A 211 -17.40 -10.32 5.22
C SER A 211 -16.45 -9.15 5.53
N GLY A 212 -15.50 -8.87 4.64
CA GLY A 212 -14.49 -7.82 4.80
C GLY A 212 -14.10 -7.19 3.46
N LEU A 213 -13.06 -6.36 3.46
CA LEU A 213 -12.56 -5.73 2.23
C LEU A 213 -11.80 -6.75 1.36
N PRO A 214 -12.06 -6.82 0.04
CA PRO A 214 -11.38 -7.75 -0.86
C PRO A 214 -9.96 -7.27 -1.21
N ALA A 215 -9.05 -7.31 -0.24
CA ALA A 215 -7.70 -6.75 -0.38
C ALA A 215 -6.83 -7.44 -1.44
N SER A 216 -7.01 -8.76 -1.65
CA SER A 216 -6.30 -9.54 -2.66
C SER A 216 -7.18 -10.66 -3.21
N PRO A 217 -7.20 -10.94 -4.53
CA PRO A 217 -8.04 -11.97 -5.12
C PRO A 217 -7.50 -13.39 -4.84
N GLY A 218 -8.40 -14.36 -4.69
CA GLY A 218 -8.06 -15.78 -4.59
C GLY A 218 -8.99 -16.56 -3.67
N ALA A 219 -8.87 -17.88 -3.68
CA ALA A 219 -9.53 -18.77 -2.72
C ALA A 219 -8.48 -19.52 -1.90
N ALA A 220 -8.58 -19.42 -0.57
CA ALA A 220 -7.64 -20.04 0.36
C ALA A 220 -8.38 -20.97 1.33
N THR A 221 -7.75 -22.10 1.66
CA THR A 221 -8.24 -23.06 2.66
C THR A 221 -7.08 -23.56 3.50
N GLY A 222 -7.20 -23.54 4.82
CA GLY A 222 -6.14 -23.99 5.72
C GLY A 222 -6.54 -23.95 7.18
N VAL A 223 -5.64 -24.42 8.05
CA VAL A 223 -5.77 -24.29 9.50
C VAL A 223 -5.43 -22.87 9.93
N VAL A 224 -6.10 -22.35 10.96
CA VAL A 224 -5.86 -20.99 11.45
C VAL A 224 -4.57 -20.93 12.28
N ALA A 225 -3.75 -19.92 12.02
CA ALA A 225 -2.61 -19.53 12.85
C ALA A 225 -2.72 -18.05 13.23
N PHE A 226 -2.43 -17.72 14.50
CA PHE A 226 -2.54 -16.35 15.02
C PHE A 226 -1.20 -15.60 15.10
N THR A 227 -0.09 -16.26 14.79
CA THR A 227 1.25 -15.66 14.75
C THR A 227 1.99 -16.10 13.50
N ALA A 228 2.88 -15.24 12.99
CA ALA A 228 3.69 -15.51 11.81
C ALA A 228 4.61 -16.73 12.02
N ASP A 229 5.24 -16.85 13.19
CA ASP A 229 6.09 -17.99 13.54
C ASP A 229 5.31 -19.31 13.53
N ARG A 230 4.09 -19.30 14.10
CA ARG A 230 3.24 -20.48 14.11
C ARG A 230 2.78 -20.88 12.71
N ALA A 231 2.57 -19.90 11.83
CA ALA A 231 2.25 -20.17 10.43
C ALA A 231 3.41 -20.91 9.75
N VAL A 232 4.66 -20.49 9.96
CA VAL A 232 5.85 -21.17 9.43
C VAL A 232 5.97 -22.59 9.97
N GLU A 233 5.89 -22.79 11.28
CA GLU A 233 5.96 -24.13 11.89
C GLU A 233 4.91 -25.10 11.33
N LEU A 234 3.68 -24.64 11.13
CA LEU A 234 2.59 -25.46 10.59
C LEU A 234 2.82 -25.81 9.12
N VAL A 235 3.37 -24.89 8.33
CA VAL A 235 3.74 -25.15 6.93
C VAL A 235 4.91 -26.13 6.83
N GLU A 236 5.90 -26.04 7.73
CA GLU A 236 6.99 -27.03 7.83
C GLU A 236 6.48 -28.43 8.18
N GLN A 237 5.34 -28.52 8.88
CA GLN A 237 4.62 -29.78 9.14
C GLN A 237 3.73 -30.23 7.97
N GLY A 238 3.79 -29.56 6.82
CA GLY A 238 3.03 -29.87 5.61
C GLY A 238 1.56 -29.43 5.66
N LYS A 239 1.18 -28.55 6.59
CA LYS A 239 -0.19 -28.04 6.69
C LYS A 239 -0.35 -26.76 5.88
N LYS A 240 -1.52 -26.61 5.27
CA LYS A 240 -2.00 -25.35 4.69
C LYS A 240 -2.49 -24.43 5.79
N VAL A 241 -2.14 -23.14 5.74
CA VAL A 241 -2.39 -22.19 6.84
C VAL A 241 -3.14 -20.94 6.36
N ILE A 242 -4.08 -20.47 7.18
CA ILE A 242 -4.65 -19.12 7.09
C ILE A 242 -4.12 -18.29 8.27
N LEU A 243 -3.41 -17.20 7.97
CA LEU A 243 -2.87 -16.30 8.99
C LEU A 243 -3.95 -15.29 9.39
N VAL A 244 -4.31 -15.26 10.68
CA VAL A 244 -5.33 -14.35 11.22
C VAL A 244 -4.65 -13.38 12.19
N ARG A 245 -4.79 -12.08 11.94
CA ARG A 245 -4.19 -10.99 12.74
C ARG A 245 -5.20 -9.87 12.97
N THR A 246 -4.96 -9.02 13.96
CA THR A 246 -5.70 -7.75 14.04
C THR A 246 -5.30 -6.86 12.87
N GLU A 247 -4.00 -6.63 12.74
CA GLU A 247 -3.35 -5.94 11.64
C GLU A 247 -2.04 -6.67 11.32
N THR A 248 -1.56 -6.57 10.08
CA THR A 248 -0.24 -7.13 9.71
C THR A 248 0.81 -6.05 9.83
N SER A 249 1.95 -6.41 10.41
CA SER A 249 3.14 -5.56 10.47
C SER A 249 4.23 -6.11 9.53
N PRO A 250 5.26 -5.32 9.21
CA PRO A 250 6.40 -5.84 8.47
C PRO A 250 7.17 -6.96 9.20
N GLU A 251 6.92 -7.20 10.49
CA GLU A 251 7.48 -8.33 11.24
C GLU A 251 6.80 -9.66 10.89
N ASP A 252 5.60 -9.63 10.33
CA ASP A 252 4.82 -10.83 10.00
C ASP A 252 5.20 -11.44 8.63
N ILE A 253 6.16 -10.85 7.91
CA ILE A 253 6.41 -11.12 6.48
C ILE A 253 6.74 -12.59 6.17
N HIS A 254 7.46 -13.27 7.05
CA HIS A 254 7.79 -14.70 6.88
C HIS A 254 6.55 -15.59 6.98
N GLY A 255 5.65 -15.28 7.90
CA GLY A 255 4.36 -15.97 8.03
C GLY A 255 3.42 -15.66 6.87
N MET A 256 3.36 -14.38 6.45
CA MET A 256 2.56 -13.94 5.30
C MET A 256 3.00 -14.64 4.01
N ALA A 257 4.31 -14.86 3.82
CA ALA A 257 4.85 -15.47 2.62
C ALA A 257 4.51 -16.96 2.47
N VAL A 258 4.25 -17.67 3.59
CA VAL A 258 3.96 -19.12 3.57
C VAL A 258 2.48 -19.44 3.72
N ALA A 259 1.67 -18.49 4.16
CA ALA A 259 0.23 -18.69 4.33
C ALA A 259 -0.50 -18.76 2.98
N GLU A 260 -1.55 -19.59 2.90
CA GLU A 260 -2.41 -19.67 1.71
C GLU A 260 -3.37 -18.48 1.63
N GLY A 261 -3.66 -17.83 2.77
CA GLY A 261 -4.51 -16.65 2.87
C GLY A 261 -4.30 -15.89 4.18
N ILE A 262 -4.70 -14.62 4.19
CA ILE A 262 -4.55 -13.71 5.34
C ILE A 262 -5.91 -13.08 5.63
N LEU A 263 -6.28 -13.02 6.91
CA LEU A 263 -7.48 -12.34 7.40
C LEU A 263 -7.08 -11.34 8.49
N THR A 264 -7.48 -10.08 8.31
CA THR A 264 -7.29 -9.00 9.29
C THR A 264 -8.63 -8.55 9.87
N ALA A 265 -8.60 -7.96 11.06
CA ALA A 265 -9.79 -7.48 11.79
C ALA A 265 -10.27 -6.10 11.31
#